data_AF-A0A0G0Y5C4-F1
#
_entry.id   AF-A0A0G0Y5C4-F1
#
_cell.length_a   1.000
_cell.length_b   1.000
_cell.length_c   1.000
_cell.angle_alpha   90.00
_cell.angle_beta   90.00
_cell.angle_gamma   90.00
#
_symmetry.space_group_name_H-M   'P 1'
#
loop_
_entity.id
_entity.type
_entity.pdbx_description
1 polymer ?
#
loop_
_entity_poly.entity_id
_entity_poly.type
_entity_poly.pdbx_seq_one_letter_code
_entity_poly.pdbx_strand_id
1 'polypeptide(L)'
;MRSISRKKLLLFGFLAVLMLAIPLTVYLVQQQQETRSGAQAATNLQLCPPGETNCPPLQPPFTNKFTQTVKKGDEVQVEVKINPDINAVTWIKFLVKYDPQVLSLKTDDGGEIIAFEQNASSQFIIDPNIPPVYDPDLGTISVEMAINALNPGITGGVQTLGTLNFVAEEVTVTEADPAAFTSLSFDMTAGNTDARSSLESEPKEPVIANAIGTDVIIEASEDVEPTAESTEAPTAEPTEGDGGNEEGGDTNQAPVCESFTVDETEGTAPLSITFTTEGFDPDGIVSKITFNFGDGPAQDLTETGGIGEEASVSAQIGHTYSTDGEFTATATFIDDNNATSDPNFCSETISVGGGGAIATATPEPTLPATGPDKTVVGVGLLGAILTVLGFVIFFAL
;
A
#
# COMPACT_ATOMS: atom_id res chain seq x y z
N MET A 1 -10.21 53.98 58.94
CA MET A 1 -9.69 52.92 58.04
C MET A 1 -8.93 51.90 58.88
N ARG A 2 -9.44 50.67 59.02
CA ARG A 2 -8.73 49.62 59.77
C ARG A 2 -7.45 49.28 58.99
N SER A 3 -6.29 49.57 59.55
CA SER A 3 -5.00 49.26 58.92
C SER A 3 -4.90 47.75 58.72
N ILE A 4 -4.82 47.31 57.46
CA ILE A 4 -4.57 45.90 57.15
C ILE A 4 -3.20 45.58 57.74
N SER A 5 -3.18 44.68 58.73
CA SER A 5 -1.94 44.24 59.38
C SER A 5 -1.00 43.66 58.32
N ARG A 6 0.30 43.93 58.45
CA ARG A 6 1.33 43.40 57.55
C ARG A 6 1.24 41.88 57.36
N LYS A 7 0.78 41.15 58.40
CA LYS A 7 0.50 39.70 58.33
C LYS A 7 -0.62 39.37 57.34
N LYS A 8 -1.71 40.17 57.31
CA LYS A 8 -2.83 40.00 56.38
C LYS A 8 -2.43 40.37 54.95
N LEU A 9 -1.63 41.42 54.78
CA LEU A 9 -1.14 41.83 53.45
C LEU A 9 -0.26 40.75 52.80
N LEU A 10 0.65 40.14 53.59
CA LEU A 10 1.48 39.02 53.14
C LEU A 10 0.65 37.78 52.79
N LEU A 11 -0.34 37.44 53.62
CA LEU A 11 -1.23 36.31 53.35
C LEU A 11 -2.03 36.51 52.06
N PHE A 12 -2.57 37.71 51.83
CA PHE A 12 -3.26 38.03 50.57
C PHE A 12 -2.33 37.97 49.36
N GLY A 13 -1.09 38.46 49.48
CA GLY A 13 -0.09 38.36 48.41
C GLY A 13 0.25 36.92 48.05
N PHE A 14 0.48 36.07 49.05
CA PHE A 14 0.76 34.64 48.82
C PHE A 14 -0.42 33.93 48.15
N LEU A 15 -1.65 34.21 48.61
CA LEU A 15 -2.85 33.59 48.08
C LEU A 15 -3.14 34.03 46.63
N ALA A 16 -2.83 35.28 46.28
CA ALA A 16 -2.94 35.80 44.92
C ALA A 16 -1.93 35.17 43.96
N VAL A 17 -0.67 34.97 44.40
CA VAL A 17 0.36 34.29 43.59
C VAL A 17 -0.02 32.82 43.38
N LEU A 18 -0.53 32.15 44.41
CA LEU A 18 -0.91 30.74 44.34
C LEU A 18 -2.12 30.52 43.42
N MET A 19 -3.10 31.44 43.43
CA MET A 19 -4.24 31.44 42.51
C MET A 19 -3.87 31.67 41.04
N LEU A 20 -2.76 32.36 40.75
CA LEU A 20 -2.27 32.56 39.38
C LEU A 20 -1.31 31.44 38.93
N ALA A 21 -0.45 30.98 39.84
CA ALA A 21 0.56 29.98 39.52
C ALA A 21 -0.04 28.60 39.27
N ILE A 22 -1.04 28.16 40.06
CA ILE A 22 -1.63 26.82 39.89
C ILE A 22 -2.28 26.65 38.51
N PRO A 23 -3.21 27.52 38.07
CA PRO A 23 -3.83 27.38 36.75
C PRO A 23 -2.81 27.46 35.62
N LEU A 24 -1.80 28.33 35.74
CA LEU A 24 -0.75 28.45 34.73
C LEU A 24 0.12 27.18 34.66
N THR A 25 0.47 26.59 35.79
CA THR A 25 1.22 25.32 35.81
C THR A 25 0.37 24.16 35.28
N VAL A 26 -0.92 24.12 35.58
CA VAL A 26 -1.84 23.12 35.01
C VAL A 26 -1.97 23.31 33.50
N TYR A 27 -2.10 24.55 33.03
CA TYR A 27 -2.14 24.88 31.60
C TYR A 27 -0.85 24.46 30.87
N LEU A 28 0.32 24.77 31.44
CA LEU A 28 1.61 24.38 30.86
C LEU A 28 1.83 22.86 30.89
N VAL A 29 1.34 22.16 31.92
CA VAL A 29 1.38 20.68 31.98
C VAL A 29 0.39 20.06 30.98
N GLN A 30 -0.80 20.63 30.82
CA GLN A 30 -1.77 20.22 29.78
C GLN A 30 -1.17 20.41 28.38
N GLN A 31 -0.51 21.54 28.13
CA GLN A 31 0.14 21.82 26.84
C GLN A 31 1.33 20.87 26.58
N GLN A 32 2.06 20.44 27.61
CA GLN A 32 3.09 19.40 27.48
C GLN A 32 2.51 17.98 27.25
N GLN A 33 1.30 17.69 27.75
CA GLN A 33 0.63 16.40 27.53
C GLN A 33 0.12 16.24 26.08
N GLU A 34 -0.34 17.31 25.43
CA GLU A 34 -0.78 17.23 24.01
C GLU A 34 0.36 16.94 23.02
N THR A 35 1.62 17.14 23.41
CA THR A 35 2.79 16.84 22.58
C THR A 35 3.32 15.40 22.70
N ARG A 36 2.67 14.54 23.50
CA ARG A 36 3.03 13.11 23.60
C ARG A 36 1.95 12.24 22.94
N SER A 37 2.23 11.83 21.70
CA SER A 37 1.64 10.65 21.01
C SER A 37 0.14 10.70 20.67
N GLY A 38 -0.28 11.66 19.84
CA GLY A 38 -1.50 11.48 19.04
C GLY A 38 -1.28 10.49 17.90
N ALA A 39 -2.32 9.76 17.48
CA ALA A 39 -2.26 8.95 16.26
C ALA A 39 -2.05 9.88 15.05
N GLN A 40 -1.11 9.53 14.16
CA GLN A 40 -0.73 10.35 13.00
C GLN A 40 -1.48 9.86 11.76
N ALA A 41 -1.80 10.75 10.83
CA ALA A 41 -2.25 10.35 9.49
C ALA A 41 -1.09 9.60 8.79
N ALA A 42 -1.13 8.26 8.83
CA ALA A 42 -0.10 7.38 8.30
C ALA A 42 -0.66 6.05 7.76
N THR A 43 -1.94 5.76 8.00
CA THR A 43 -2.60 4.55 7.50
C THR A 43 -2.94 4.70 6.02
N ASN A 44 -2.63 3.67 5.23
CA ASN A 44 -2.83 3.71 3.79
C ASN A 44 -3.81 2.61 3.36
N LEU A 45 -4.71 2.93 2.45
CA LEU A 45 -5.63 2.00 1.80
C LEU A 45 -5.30 1.87 0.33
N GLN A 46 -5.47 0.66 -0.21
CA GLN A 46 -5.31 0.42 -1.64
C GLN A 46 -6.25 -0.68 -2.11
N LEU A 47 -6.79 -0.49 -3.31
CA LEU A 47 -7.47 -1.52 -4.07
C LEU A 47 -6.45 -2.20 -5.00
N CYS A 48 -6.41 -3.53 -5.01
CA CYS A 48 -5.46 -4.31 -5.79
C CYS A 48 -6.19 -5.47 -6.51
N PRO A 49 -5.69 -5.95 -7.66
CA PRO A 49 -6.12 -7.23 -8.23
C PRO A 49 -5.87 -8.40 -7.25
N PRO A 50 -6.56 -9.55 -7.40
CA PRO A 50 -6.46 -10.68 -6.48
C PRO A 50 -5.08 -11.35 -6.59
N GLY A 51 -4.58 -11.90 -5.48
CA GLY A 51 -3.34 -12.69 -5.52
C GLY A 51 -2.04 -11.89 -5.70
N GLU A 52 -2.13 -10.58 -5.93
CA GLU A 52 -1.00 -9.66 -5.98
C GLU A 52 -0.31 -9.56 -4.60
N THR A 53 0.68 -10.43 -4.39
CA THR A 53 1.59 -10.42 -3.22
C THR A 53 2.39 -9.13 -3.15
N ASN A 54 2.63 -8.52 -4.31
CA ASN A 54 3.32 -7.26 -4.51
C ASN A 54 2.34 -6.17 -4.93
N CYS A 55 1.32 -5.86 -4.12
CA CYS A 55 0.63 -4.56 -4.25
C CYS A 55 1.60 -3.46 -3.72
N PRO A 56 2.48 -2.84 -4.53
CA PRO A 56 3.69 -2.21 -4.08
C PRO A 56 3.53 -0.69 -3.99
N PRO A 57 4.20 -0.09 -3.01
CA PRO A 57 3.98 -0.36 -1.62
C PRO A 57 2.84 0.53 -1.09
N LEU A 58 2.17 0.08 -0.04
CA LEU A 58 1.60 1.01 0.93
C LEU A 58 2.72 1.71 1.75
N GLN A 59 3.81 2.10 1.08
CA GLN A 59 4.89 2.97 1.52
C GLN A 59 5.16 4.01 0.42
N PRO A 60 5.72 5.18 0.74
CA PRO A 60 5.87 6.27 -0.22
C PRO A 60 6.81 5.90 -1.39
N PRO A 61 6.55 6.34 -2.63
CA PRO A 61 5.44 7.20 -3.05
C PRO A 61 4.13 6.42 -3.30
N PHE A 62 3.04 6.89 -2.70
CA PHE A 62 1.69 6.31 -2.75
C PHE A 62 0.93 6.66 -4.03
N THR A 63 1.55 6.55 -5.20
CA THR A 63 1.04 7.15 -6.45
C THR A 63 0.61 6.17 -7.53
N ASN A 64 0.94 4.89 -7.39
CA ASN A 64 0.72 3.93 -8.46
C ASN A 64 -0.64 3.24 -8.28
N LYS A 65 -1.51 3.49 -9.24
CA LYS A 65 -2.79 2.80 -9.37
C LYS A 65 -2.58 1.54 -10.18
N PHE A 66 -3.14 0.43 -9.71
CA PHE A 66 -3.15 -0.79 -10.49
C PHE A 66 -4.13 -0.71 -11.64
N THR A 67 -3.83 -1.42 -12.71
CA THR A 67 -4.77 -1.65 -13.80
C THR A 67 -4.80 -3.15 -14.06
N GLN A 68 -6.00 -3.73 -14.03
CA GLN A 68 -6.22 -5.11 -14.49
C GLN A 68 -7.03 -5.09 -15.78
N THR A 69 -6.79 -6.06 -16.65
CA THR A 69 -7.55 -6.26 -17.88
C THR A 69 -8.41 -7.51 -17.72
N VAL A 70 -9.69 -7.41 -18.12
CA VAL A 70 -10.67 -8.51 -18.07
C VAL A 70 -11.52 -8.46 -19.34
N LYS A 71 -12.22 -9.55 -19.68
CA LYS A 71 -13.17 -9.57 -20.79
C LYS A 71 -14.60 -9.29 -20.29
N LYS A 72 -15.45 -8.75 -21.16
CA LYS A 72 -16.88 -8.61 -20.87
C LYS A 72 -17.49 -9.95 -20.48
N GLY A 73 -18.22 -9.96 -19.36
CA GLY A 73 -18.82 -11.14 -18.75
C GLY A 73 -17.96 -11.78 -17.66
N ASP A 74 -16.67 -11.42 -17.56
CA ASP A 74 -15.79 -11.97 -16.53
C ASP A 74 -16.12 -11.44 -15.14
N GLU A 75 -15.77 -12.25 -14.13
CA GLU A 75 -15.76 -11.81 -12.75
C GLU A 75 -14.53 -10.93 -12.50
N VAL A 76 -14.77 -9.76 -11.90
CA VAL A 76 -13.72 -8.79 -11.54
C VAL A 76 -13.58 -8.79 -10.04
N GLN A 77 -12.47 -9.34 -9.55
CA GLN A 77 -12.14 -9.36 -8.13
C GLN A 77 -11.16 -8.24 -7.79
N VAL A 78 -11.38 -7.56 -6.67
CA VAL A 78 -10.51 -6.47 -6.19
C VAL A 78 -10.31 -6.58 -4.68
N GLU A 79 -9.09 -6.88 -4.25
CA GLU A 79 -8.71 -6.92 -2.84
C GLU A 79 -8.62 -5.51 -2.24
N VAL A 80 -9.22 -5.33 -1.06
CA VAL A 80 -9.07 -4.12 -0.24
C VAL A 80 -7.95 -4.34 0.77
N LYS A 81 -6.83 -3.63 0.61
CA LYS A 81 -5.67 -3.73 1.49
C LYS A 81 -5.51 -2.50 2.39
N ILE A 82 -5.01 -2.74 3.60
CA ILE A 82 -4.66 -1.71 4.59
C ILE A 82 -3.22 -1.88 5.06
N ASN A 83 -2.51 -0.77 5.22
CA ASN A 83 -1.25 -0.69 5.95
C ASN A 83 -1.43 0.32 7.08
N PRO A 84 -1.50 -0.12 8.35
CA PRO A 84 -1.57 0.76 9.50
C PRO A 84 -0.33 1.66 9.68
N ASP A 85 0.81 1.29 9.10
CA ASP A 85 2.13 1.88 9.36
C ASP A 85 2.40 1.97 10.87
N ILE A 86 2.52 3.20 11.40
CA ILE A 86 2.78 3.45 12.82
C ILE A 86 1.53 3.41 13.71
N ASN A 87 0.33 3.33 13.13
CA ASN A 87 -0.92 3.37 13.88
C ASN A 87 -1.34 1.97 14.37
N ALA A 88 -2.00 1.93 15.52
CA ALA A 88 -2.71 0.74 16.00
C ALA A 88 -4.19 0.84 15.60
N VAL A 89 -4.53 0.53 14.34
CA VAL A 89 -5.88 0.72 13.80
C VAL A 89 -6.83 -0.33 14.39
N THR A 90 -8.01 0.12 14.84
CA THR A 90 -8.99 -0.74 15.53
C THR A 90 -10.38 -0.68 14.93
N TRP A 91 -10.65 0.33 14.13
CA TRP A 91 -11.89 0.48 13.40
C TRP A 91 -11.59 1.10 12.04
N ILE A 92 -12.29 0.63 11.02
CA ILE A 92 -12.23 1.16 9.66
C ILE A 92 -13.61 1.11 9.03
N LYS A 93 -13.95 2.18 8.32
CA LYS A 93 -15.04 2.22 7.36
C LYS A 93 -14.48 2.68 6.02
N PHE A 94 -14.90 2.05 4.94
CA PHE A 94 -14.56 2.49 3.60
C PHE A 94 -15.79 2.48 2.71
N LEU A 95 -15.90 3.49 1.85
CA LEU A 95 -16.89 3.54 0.79
C LEU A 95 -16.14 3.54 -0.54
N VAL A 96 -16.40 2.53 -1.37
CA VAL A 96 -15.84 2.42 -2.71
C VAL A 96 -16.90 2.84 -3.73
N LYS A 97 -16.50 3.70 -4.66
CA LYS A 97 -17.26 4.10 -5.84
C LYS A 97 -16.79 3.32 -7.06
N TYR A 98 -17.73 2.93 -7.90
CA TYR A 98 -17.50 2.29 -9.20
C TYR A 98 -18.53 2.84 -10.21
N ASP A 99 -18.33 2.56 -11.51
CA ASP A 99 -19.32 2.89 -12.54
C ASP A 99 -20.34 1.76 -12.70
N PRO A 100 -21.61 1.94 -12.29
CA PRO A 100 -22.63 0.90 -12.36
C PRO A 100 -23.15 0.63 -13.78
N GLN A 101 -22.74 1.41 -14.78
CA GLN A 101 -23.03 1.10 -16.18
C GLN A 101 -22.01 0.12 -16.78
N VAL A 102 -20.85 -0.03 -16.13
CA VAL A 102 -19.72 -0.81 -16.66
C VAL A 102 -19.45 -2.05 -15.82
N LEU A 103 -19.62 -1.95 -14.50
CA LEU A 103 -19.49 -3.05 -13.55
C LEU A 103 -20.81 -3.26 -12.82
N SER A 104 -21.26 -4.51 -12.70
CA SER A 104 -22.36 -4.88 -11.79
C SER A 104 -21.81 -5.56 -10.54
N LEU A 105 -22.56 -5.51 -9.45
CA LEU A 105 -22.22 -6.19 -8.22
C LEU A 105 -22.50 -7.68 -8.36
N LYS A 106 -21.57 -8.54 -7.93
CA LYS A 106 -21.78 -9.99 -7.95
C LYS A 106 -22.98 -10.36 -7.07
N THR A 107 -23.88 -11.18 -7.61
CA THR A 107 -25.00 -11.77 -6.89
C THR A 107 -24.85 -13.28 -6.77
N ASP A 108 -25.49 -13.88 -5.77
CA ASP A 108 -25.66 -15.32 -5.70
C ASP A 108 -26.73 -15.81 -6.69
N ASP A 109 -26.93 -17.13 -6.75
CA ASP A 109 -27.96 -17.77 -7.59
C ASP A 109 -29.39 -17.31 -7.26
N GLY A 110 -29.61 -16.76 -6.06
CA GLY A 110 -30.87 -16.22 -5.58
C GLY A 110 -31.09 -14.74 -5.90
N GLY A 111 -30.08 -14.06 -6.46
CA GLY A 111 -30.10 -12.62 -6.74
C GLY A 111 -29.76 -11.74 -5.53
N GLU A 112 -29.25 -12.31 -4.43
CA GLU A 112 -28.74 -11.55 -3.29
C GLU A 112 -27.33 -11.04 -3.60
N ILE A 113 -27.05 -9.77 -3.27
CA ILE A 113 -25.75 -9.16 -3.53
C ILE A 113 -24.71 -9.72 -2.55
N ILE A 114 -23.64 -10.32 -3.09
CA ILE A 114 -22.51 -10.91 -2.35
C ILE A 114 -21.18 -10.24 -2.74
N ALA A 115 -21.23 -8.95 -3.02
CA ALA A 115 -20.14 -8.22 -3.63
C ALA A 115 -18.96 -7.89 -2.71
N PHE A 116 -19.04 -8.11 -1.39
CA PHE A 116 -17.88 -8.06 -0.51
C PHE A 116 -17.71 -9.36 0.26
N GLU A 117 -16.58 -10.02 0.08
CA GLU A 117 -16.16 -11.21 0.82
C GLU A 117 -15.03 -10.85 1.79
N GLN A 118 -15.29 -10.97 3.09
CA GLN A 118 -14.27 -10.71 4.11
C GLN A 118 -13.12 -11.74 4.01
N ASN A 119 -11.88 -11.27 4.09
CA ASN A 119 -10.73 -12.17 4.14
C ASN A 119 -10.71 -12.93 5.48
N ALA A 120 -10.68 -14.27 5.43
CA ALA A 120 -10.74 -15.12 6.62
C ALA A 120 -9.54 -14.94 7.59
N SER A 121 -8.40 -14.44 7.09
CA SER A 121 -7.21 -14.15 7.88
C SER A 121 -7.17 -12.71 8.41
N SER A 122 -8.11 -11.85 7.98
CA SER A 122 -8.20 -10.48 8.47
C SER A 122 -8.55 -10.47 9.95
N GLN A 123 -7.82 -9.67 10.74
CA GLN A 123 -8.15 -9.46 12.15
C GLN A 123 -9.28 -8.45 12.35
N PHE A 124 -9.63 -7.68 11.30
CA PHE A 124 -10.84 -6.87 11.27
C PHE A 124 -12.03 -7.75 10.94
N ILE A 125 -13.12 -7.59 11.69
CA ILE A 125 -14.37 -8.32 11.53
C ILE A 125 -15.52 -7.35 11.26
N ILE A 126 -16.46 -7.79 10.42
CA ILE A 126 -17.74 -7.09 10.21
C ILE A 126 -18.64 -7.35 11.42
N ASP A 127 -19.27 -6.29 11.96
CA ASP A 127 -20.35 -6.46 12.92
C ASP A 127 -21.58 -7.02 12.18
N PRO A 128 -22.12 -8.19 12.55
CA PRO A 128 -23.29 -8.76 11.88
C PRO A 128 -24.55 -7.88 11.98
N ASN A 129 -24.58 -6.90 12.89
CA ASN A 129 -25.67 -5.90 12.98
C ASN A 129 -25.45 -4.69 12.05
N ILE A 130 -24.26 -4.55 11.47
CA ILE A 130 -23.87 -3.49 10.53
C ILE A 130 -23.28 -4.17 9.28
N PRO A 131 -24.12 -4.86 8.48
CA PRO A 131 -23.64 -5.52 7.26
C PRO A 131 -23.15 -4.49 6.23
N PRO A 132 -22.36 -4.92 5.23
CA PRO A 132 -22.05 -4.10 4.06
C PRO A 132 -23.32 -3.52 3.42
N VAL A 133 -23.23 -2.27 3.01
CA VAL A 133 -24.32 -1.56 2.32
C VAL A 133 -23.94 -1.40 0.86
N TYR A 134 -24.82 -1.86 -0.01
CA TYR A 134 -24.67 -1.80 -1.47
C TYR A 134 -25.71 -0.85 -2.05
N ASP A 135 -25.29 0.06 -2.90
CA ASP A 135 -26.18 0.91 -3.69
C ASP A 135 -25.78 0.79 -5.17
N PRO A 136 -26.41 -0.13 -5.92
CA PRO A 136 -26.07 -0.36 -7.32
C PRO A 136 -26.48 0.79 -8.24
N ASP A 137 -27.49 1.58 -7.87
CA ASP A 137 -27.92 2.74 -8.66
C ASP A 137 -26.92 3.90 -8.54
N LEU A 138 -26.34 4.08 -7.35
CA LEU A 138 -25.32 5.09 -7.10
C LEU A 138 -23.88 4.59 -7.33
N GLY A 139 -23.69 3.30 -7.61
CA GLY A 139 -22.37 2.71 -7.82
C GLY A 139 -21.51 2.74 -6.56
N THR A 140 -22.07 2.38 -5.39
CA THR A 140 -21.34 2.43 -4.13
C THR A 140 -21.41 1.14 -3.30
N ILE A 141 -20.30 0.84 -2.61
CA ILE A 141 -20.18 -0.23 -1.62
C ILE A 141 -19.59 0.38 -0.34
N SER A 142 -20.29 0.27 0.79
CA SER A 142 -19.82 0.75 2.09
C SER A 142 -19.65 -0.44 3.04
N VAL A 143 -18.46 -0.59 3.61
CA VAL A 143 -18.14 -1.65 4.58
C VAL A 143 -17.57 -1.02 5.84
N GLU A 144 -18.01 -1.51 6.99
CA GLU A 144 -17.50 -1.11 8.31
C GLU A 144 -16.97 -2.35 9.05
N MET A 145 -15.77 -2.24 9.59
CA MET A 145 -15.08 -3.34 10.26
C MET A 145 -14.35 -2.84 11.51
N ALA A 146 -14.29 -3.69 12.53
CA ALA A 146 -13.55 -3.42 13.77
C ALA A 146 -12.72 -4.64 14.16
N ILE A 147 -11.63 -4.44 14.89
CA ILE A 147 -10.92 -5.58 15.50
C ILE A 147 -11.80 -6.19 16.60
N ASN A 148 -11.73 -7.51 16.78
CA ASN A 148 -12.40 -8.16 17.91
C ASN A 148 -11.79 -7.64 19.23
N ALA A 149 -12.62 -7.44 20.26
CA ALA A 149 -12.26 -6.91 21.58
C ALA A 149 -11.13 -7.68 22.33
N LEU A 150 -10.70 -8.83 21.80
CA LEU A 150 -9.60 -9.64 22.32
C LEU A 150 -8.23 -9.29 21.72
N ASN A 151 -8.16 -8.49 20.65
CA ASN A 151 -6.91 -8.12 19.98
C ASN A 151 -6.50 -6.70 20.37
N PRO A 152 -5.25 -6.47 20.85
CA PRO A 152 -4.67 -5.13 20.84
C PRO A 152 -4.54 -4.71 19.36
N GLY A 153 -4.84 -3.45 19.03
CA GLY A 153 -4.85 -2.97 17.63
C GLY A 153 -3.67 -3.43 16.80
N ILE A 154 -3.90 -3.63 15.50
CA ILE A 154 -2.87 -4.16 14.62
C ILE A 154 -1.85 -3.06 14.36
N THR A 155 -0.58 -3.38 14.54
CA THR A 155 0.54 -2.46 14.32
C THR A 155 1.42 -3.00 13.20
N GLY A 156 1.62 -2.17 12.18
CA GLY A 156 2.45 -2.49 11.02
C GLY A 156 1.94 -3.60 10.10
N GLY A 157 2.54 -3.66 8.90
CA GLY A 157 2.29 -4.69 7.90
C GLY A 157 1.06 -4.45 7.03
N VAL A 158 1.11 -4.94 5.80
CA VAL A 158 -0.02 -4.94 4.87
C VAL A 158 -0.96 -6.10 5.21
N GLN A 159 -2.27 -5.83 5.23
CA GLN A 159 -3.30 -6.84 5.41
C GLN A 159 -4.39 -6.68 4.37
N THR A 160 -4.90 -7.81 3.88
CA THR A 160 -6.11 -7.85 3.05
C THR A 160 -7.33 -7.90 3.96
N LEU A 161 -8.23 -6.93 3.83
CA LEU A 161 -9.49 -6.84 4.59
C LEU A 161 -10.56 -7.77 4.01
N GLY A 162 -10.61 -7.84 2.68
CA GLY A 162 -11.57 -8.64 1.92
C GLY A 162 -11.47 -8.33 0.43
N THR A 163 -12.32 -8.99 -0.34
CA THR A 163 -12.37 -8.91 -1.80
C THR A 163 -13.72 -8.35 -2.22
N LEU A 164 -13.69 -7.33 -3.07
CA LEU A 164 -14.85 -6.82 -3.77
C LEU A 164 -15.03 -7.63 -5.07
N ASN A 165 -16.23 -8.13 -5.32
CA ASN A 165 -16.55 -8.99 -6.46
C ASN A 165 -17.58 -8.31 -7.36
N PHE A 166 -17.22 -8.11 -8.63
CA PHE A 166 -18.05 -7.51 -9.67
C PHE A 166 -18.16 -8.43 -10.88
N VAL A 167 -19.06 -8.10 -11.79
CA VAL A 167 -19.11 -8.66 -13.14
C VAL A 167 -18.92 -7.54 -14.15
N ALA A 168 -18.08 -7.80 -15.17
CA ALA A 168 -17.84 -6.88 -16.27
C ALA A 168 -19.03 -6.83 -17.23
N GLU A 169 -19.86 -5.78 -17.15
CA GLU A 169 -21.08 -5.67 -17.96
C GLU A 169 -20.86 -5.01 -19.31
N GLU A 170 -20.02 -3.97 -19.35
CA GLU A 170 -19.77 -3.22 -20.58
C GLU A 170 -18.29 -3.06 -20.88
N VAL A 171 -17.97 -3.11 -22.17
CA VAL A 171 -16.62 -2.94 -22.70
C VAL A 171 -16.21 -1.48 -22.49
N THR A 172 -15.01 -1.25 -21.93
CA THR A 172 -14.46 0.11 -21.79
C THR A 172 -13.63 0.50 -22.99
N VAL A 173 -12.88 -0.45 -23.56
CA VAL A 173 -12.03 -0.21 -24.73
C VAL A 173 -12.87 0.12 -25.95
N THR A 174 -12.39 1.05 -26.76
CA THR A 174 -12.98 1.35 -28.06
C THR A 174 -11.88 1.40 -29.11
N GLU A 175 -12.23 1.24 -30.39
CA GLU A 175 -11.31 1.45 -31.52
C GLU A 175 -10.59 2.82 -31.45
N ALA A 176 -11.23 3.83 -30.85
CA ALA A 176 -10.68 5.17 -30.70
C ALA A 176 -9.81 5.34 -29.43
N ASP A 177 -9.98 4.47 -28.43
CA ASP A 177 -9.27 4.51 -27.15
C ASP A 177 -9.11 3.08 -26.60
N PRO A 178 -8.04 2.37 -27.00
CA PRO A 178 -7.78 1.00 -26.55
C PRO A 178 -7.26 0.96 -25.09
N ALA A 179 -6.94 2.10 -24.49
CA ALA A 179 -6.51 2.20 -23.10
C ALA A 179 -7.63 2.71 -22.17
N ALA A 180 -8.87 2.83 -22.67
CA ALA A 180 -10.00 3.27 -21.88
C ALA A 180 -10.31 2.28 -20.74
N PHE A 181 -10.45 2.81 -19.53
CA PHE A 181 -10.67 2.05 -18.30
C PHE A 181 -11.85 2.60 -17.52
N THR A 182 -12.39 1.77 -16.61
CA THR A 182 -13.26 2.20 -15.51
C THR A 182 -12.48 2.16 -14.20
N SER A 183 -12.85 3.02 -13.25
CA SER A 183 -12.11 3.17 -12.00
C SER A 183 -12.93 2.78 -10.79
N LEU A 184 -12.31 2.04 -9.86
CA LEU A 184 -12.77 1.91 -8.49
C LEU A 184 -11.99 2.87 -7.60
N SER A 185 -12.68 3.62 -6.74
CA SER A 185 -12.03 4.63 -5.89
C SER A 185 -12.66 4.73 -4.51
N PHE A 186 -11.85 5.04 -3.50
CA PHE A 186 -12.36 5.35 -2.16
C PHE A 186 -12.99 6.74 -2.13
N ASP A 187 -14.18 6.88 -1.56
CA ASP A 187 -14.78 8.18 -1.29
C ASP A 187 -14.22 8.78 -0.01
N MET A 188 -13.34 9.76 -0.20
CA MET A 188 -12.69 10.50 0.88
C MET A 188 -13.54 11.65 1.45
N THR A 189 -14.81 11.76 1.06
CA THR A 189 -15.76 12.68 1.72
C THR A 189 -15.88 12.29 3.20
N ALA A 190 -15.84 13.30 4.08
CA ALA A 190 -15.83 13.09 5.52
C ALA A 190 -16.98 12.15 5.98
N GLY A 191 -16.62 11.04 6.64
CA GLY A 191 -17.55 10.03 7.15
C GLY A 191 -17.86 8.86 6.20
N ASN A 192 -17.40 8.92 4.95
CA ASN A 192 -17.56 7.82 3.99
C ASN A 192 -16.41 6.82 4.07
N THR A 193 -15.17 7.31 4.13
CA THR A 193 -13.96 6.49 4.37
C THR A 193 -13.17 7.07 5.54
N ASP A 194 -12.90 6.25 6.56
CA ASP A 194 -12.29 6.66 7.81
C ASP A 194 -11.65 5.46 8.54
N ALA A 195 -10.57 5.69 9.27
CA ALA A 195 -9.91 4.69 10.10
C ALA A 195 -9.48 5.33 11.42
N ARG A 196 -9.59 4.57 12.52
CA ARG A 196 -9.36 5.06 13.89
C ARG A 196 -8.40 4.15 14.65
N SER A 197 -7.55 4.74 15.48
CA SER A 197 -6.60 4.03 16.33
C SER A 197 -7.04 4.00 17.80
N SER A 198 -6.73 2.93 18.53
CA SER A 198 -7.14 2.72 19.93
C SER A 198 -6.17 3.23 20.99
N LEU A 199 -5.07 3.90 20.61
CA LEU A 199 -4.01 4.26 21.56
C LEU A 199 -4.49 5.09 22.76
N GLU A 200 -5.69 5.68 22.77
CA GLU A 200 -6.36 6.15 23.99
C GLU A 200 -7.90 6.16 23.88
N SER A 201 -8.57 5.09 24.33
CA SER A 201 -9.98 4.95 24.84
C SER A 201 -11.17 5.74 24.24
N GLU A 202 -10.99 6.54 23.20
CA GLU A 202 -12.00 7.24 22.41
C GLU A 202 -11.41 7.32 20.99
N PRO A 203 -12.22 7.18 19.93
CA PRO A 203 -11.76 7.26 18.55
C PRO A 203 -11.29 8.68 18.24
N LYS A 204 -10.07 9.02 18.65
CA LYS A 204 -9.37 10.23 18.22
C LYS A 204 -9.09 10.14 16.72
N GLU A 205 -8.82 11.31 16.16
CA GLU A 205 -8.75 11.75 14.75
C GLU A 205 -8.53 10.68 13.65
N PRO A 206 -9.09 10.87 12.44
CA PRO A 206 -8.86 9.98 11.30
C PRO A 206 -7.37 9.77 11.06
N VAL A 207 -6.96 8.51 10.88
CA VAL A 207 -5.54 8.15 10.70
C VAL A 207 -5.16 7.83 9.26
N ILE A 208 -6.10 7.92 8.32
CA ILE A 208 -5.85 7.67 6.90
C ILE A 208 -5.00 8.80 6.32
N ALA A 209 -3.83 8.45 5.79
CA ALA A 209 -2.97 9.34 5.01
C ALA A 209 -3.31 9.28 3.51
N ASN A 210 -3.45 8.07 2.97
CA ASN A 210 -3.67 7.85 1.55
C ASN A 210 -4.71 6.76 1.30
N ALA A 211 -5.43 6.89 0.20
CA ALA A 211 -6.38 5.90 -0.28
C ALA A 211 -6.27 5.83 -1.80
N ILE A 212 -5.78 4.70 -2.31
CA ILE A 212 -5.45 4.49 -3.72
C ILE A 212 -6.48 3.56 -4.35
N GLY A 213 -7.12 3.99 -5.43
CA GLY A 213 -8.06 3.16 -6.19
C GLY A 213 -7.37 2.12 -7.06
N THR A 214 -8.15 1.48 -7.93
CA THR A 214 -7.65 0.62 -9.02
C THR A 214 -8.43 0.89 -10.30
N ASP A 215 -7.82 0.63 -11.45
CA ASP A 215 -8.42 0.71 -12.77
C ASP A 215 -8.69 -0.69 -13.32
N VAL A 216 -9.71 -0.77 -14.15
CA VAL A 216 -10.14 -2.00 -14.82
C VAL A 216 -10.36 -1.67 -16.29
N ILE A 217 -9.62 -2.33 -17.16
CA ILE A 217 -9.84 -2.32 -18.60
C ILE A 217 -10.73 -3.52 -18.91
N ILE A 218 -11.85 -3.29 -19.59
CA ILE A 218 -12.78 -4.33 -20.01
C ILE A 218 -12.78 -4.42 -21.51
N GLU A 219 -12.31 -5.55 -22.02
CA GLU A 219 -12.23 -5.87 -23.43
C GLU A 219 -13.47 -6.62 -23.92
N ALA A 220 -13.69 -6.63 -25.23
CA ALA A 220 -14.75 -7.44 -25.81
C ALA A 220 -14.47 -8.93 -25.56
N SER A 221 -15.51 -9.69 -25.23
CA SER A 221 -15.41 -11.14 -25.24
C SER A 221 -15.17 -11.61 -26.67
N GLU A 222 -14.11 -12.38 -26.90
CA GLU A 222 -13.86 -13.02 -28.19
C GLU A 222 -14.87 -14.15 -28.38
N ASP A 223 -16.04 -13.81 -28.92
CA ASP A 223 -16.99 -14.82 -29.37
C ASP A 223 -16.42 -15.48 -30.64
N VAL A 224 -15.78 -16.64 -30.47
CA VAL A 224 -15.43 -17.53 -31.59
C VAL A 224 -16.72 -18.18 -32.07
N GLU A 225 -17.27 -17.80 -33.25
CA GLU A 225 -17.57 -18.72 -34.35
C GLU A 225 -18.18 -18.07 -35.63
N PRO A 226 -18.26 -18.76 -36.79
CA PRO A 226 -17.44 -18.48 -37.96
C PRO A 226 -18.25 -17.88 -39.13
N THR A 227 -17.59 -17.31 -40.12
CA THR A 227 -18.20 -17.17 -41.46
C THR A 227 -17.17 -17.53 -42.52
N ALA A 228 -17.01 -18.84 -42.72
CA ALA A 228 -16.47 -19.35 -43.98
C ALA A 228 -17.51 -19.04 -45.08
N GLU A 229 -17.24 -18.00 -45.86
CA GLU A 229 -17.99 -17.69 -47.06
C GLU A 229 -17.68 -18.77 -48.12
N SER A 230 -18.61 -19.72 -48.25
CA SER A 230 -18.61 -20.73 -49.31
C SER A 230 -18.74 -20.04 -50.67
N THR A 231 -17.66 -19.99 -51.44
CA THR A 231 -17.70 -19.71 -52.89
C THR A 231 -17.25 -20.94 -53.67
N GLU A 232 -18.11 -21.36 -54.60
CA GLU A 232 -18.04 -22.59 -55.38
C GLU A 232 -16.74 -22.78 -56.19
N ALA A 233 -16.43 -24.06 -56.43
CA ALA A 233 -15.38 -24.59 -57.30
C ALA A 233 -15.43 -24.07 -58.75
N PRO A 234 -14.33 -24.25 -59.50
CA PRO A 234 -14.43 -25.25 -60.55
C PRO A 234 -13.23 -26.22 -60.64
N THR A 235 -13.59 -27.45 -61.01
CA THR A 235 -12.80 -28.59 -61.47
C THR A 235 -11.75 -28.28 -62.54
N ALA A 236 -10.53 -28.83 -62.37
CA ALA A 236 -9.68 -29.30 -63.47
C ALA A 236 -8.71 -30.41 -63.02
N GLU A 237 -8.37 -31.26 -63.99
CA GLU A 237 -7.78 -32.62 -64.00
C GLU A 237 -6.34 -32.82 -63.45
N PRO A 238 -5.89 -34.10 -63.30
CA PRO A 238 -4.71 -34.48 -62.51
C PRO A 238 -3.40 -34.37 -63.30
N THR A 239 -2.31 -34.14 -62.59
CA THR A 239 -0.96 -34.45 -63.07
C THR A 239 -0.13 -35.01 -61.92
N GLU A 240 0.25 -36.29 -62.05
CA GLU A 240 1.27 -36.96 -61.25
C GLU A 240 2.68 -36.49 -61.61
N GLY A 241 3.58 -36.53 -60.62
CA GLY A 241 5.04 -36.36 -60.75
C GLY A 241 5.59 -35.52 -59.60
N ASP A 242 5.75 -36.08 -58.41
CA ASP A 242 6.94 -36.80 -57.92
C ASP A 242 7.95 -35.87 -57.20
N GLY A 243 8.21 -36.22 -55.93
CA GLY A 243 9.50 -35.99 -55.29
C GLY A 243 9.62 -34.82 -54.32
N GLY A 244 9.66 -35.14 -53.01
CA GLY A 244 10.54 -34.43 -52.08
C GLY A 244 9.88 -33.67 -50.93
N ASN A 245 9.53 -34.42 -49.88
CA ASN A 245 9.81 -34.13 -48.46
C ASN A 245 10.50 -32.78 -48.16
N GLU A 246 9.86 -31.91 -47.37
CA GLU A 246 10.43 -31.25 -46.17
C GLU A 246 9.28 -30.91 -45.22
N GLU A 247 8.92 -31.89 -44.40
CA GLU A 247 8.34 -31.66 -43.08
C GLU A 247 9.48 -31.04 -42.25
N GLY A 248 9.57 -29.71 -42.28
CA GLY A 248 10.48 -28.96 -41.43
C GLY A 248 10.02 -29.11 -39.99
N GLY A 249 10.72 -29.94 -39.23
CA GLY A 249 10.60 -29.93 -37.78
C GLY A 249 11.19 -28.61 -37.29
N ASP A 250 10.31 -27.64 -37.01
CA ASP A 250 10.71 -26.39 -36.37
C ASP A 250 11.23 -26.76 -34.97
N THR A 251 12.55 -26.67 -34.80
CA THR A 251 13.18 -26.79 -33.50
C THR A 251 12.94 -25.50 -32.74
N ASN A 252 12.26 -25.57 -31.60
CA ASN A 252 12.00 -24.43 -30.70
C ASN A 252 13.23 -23.54 -30.52
N GLN A 253 13.09 -22.25 -30.76
CA GLN A 253 14.10 -21.24 -30.48
C GLN A 253 13.92 -20.73 -29.06
N ALA A 254 15.03 -20.44 -28.38
CA ALA A 254 14.94 -19.90 -27.03
C ALA A 254 14.57 -18.41 -27.09
N PRO A 255 13.84 -17.89 -26.08
CA PRO A 255 13.48 -16.50 -26.02
C PRO A 255 14.72 -15.61 -25.87
N VAL A 256 14.64 -14.41 -26.40
CA VAL A 256 15.70 -13.40 -26.41
C VAL A 256 15.33 -12.30 -25.42
N CYS A 257 16.24 -12.03 -24.48
CA CYS A 257 16.13 -10.83 -23.67
C CYS A 257 16.78 -9.66 -24.40
N GLU A 258 16.02 -8.58 -24.60
CA GLU A 258 16.45 -7.38 -25.33
C GLU A 258 16.99 -6.30 -24.41
N SER A 259 16.36 -6.11 -23.25
CA SER A 259 16.78 -5.11 -22.27
C SER A 259 16.55 -5.57 -20.83
N PHE A 260 17.45 -5.14 -19.95
CA PHE A 260 17.32 -5.24 -18.50
C PHE A 260 17.92 -3.98 -17.91
N THR A 261 17.10 -3.18 -17.24
CA THR A 261 17.45 -1.86 -16.74
C THR A 261 16.98 -1.70 -15.31
N VAL A 262 17.71 -0.85 -14.57
CA VAL A 262 17.40 -0.50 -13.19
C VAL A 262 17.42 1.01 -13.02
N ASP A 263 16.61 1.52 -12.10
CA ASP A 263 16.57 2.94 -11.76
C ASP A 263 17.78 3.40 -10.94
N GLU A 264 18.34 2.52 -10.10
CA GLU A 264 19.56 2.73 -9.33
C GLU A 264 20.44 1.47 -9.34
N THR A 265 21.78 1.63 -9.36
CA THR A 265 22.74 0.50 -9.27
C THR A 265 23.56 0.52 -7.99
N GLU A 266 23.51 1.60 -7.21
CA GLU A 266 24.29 1.80 -6.00
C GLU A 266 23.50 2.58 -4.94
N GLY A 267 23.69 2.24 -3.66
CA GLY A 267 23.04 2.95 -2.56
C GLY A 267 23.36 2.33 -1.21
N THR A 268 22.66 2.73 -0.14
CA THR A 268 22.83 2.13 1.21
C THR A 268 21.61 1.35 1.63
N ALA A 269 21.79 0.20 2.27
CA ALA A 269 20.66 -0.59 2.79
C ALA A 269 19.81 0.20 3.81
N PRO A 270 18.45 0.11 3.74
CA PRO A 270 17.68 -0.57 2.71
C PRO A 270 17.66 0.23 1.39
N LEU A 271 18.01 -0.43 0.27
CA LEU A 271 18.02 0.15 -1.07
C LEU A 271 16.90 -0.45 -1.91
N SER A 272 15.92 0.37 -2.31
CA SER A 272 14.79 -0.04 -3.17
C SER A 272 15.10 0.29 -4.63
N ILE A 273 14.93 -0.70 -5.51
CA ILE A 273 15.27 -0.62 -6.93
C ILE A 273 14.10 -1.14 -7.75
N THR A 274 13.82 -0.48 -8.87
CA THR A 274 12.86 -0.92 -9.87
C THR A 274 13.60 -1.51 -11.06
N PHE A 275 13.35 -2.79 -11.36
CA PHE A 275 13.87 -3.52 -12.50
C PHE A 275 12.86 -3.47 -13.64
N THR A 276 13.30 -3.15 -14.85
CA THR A 276 12.48 -3.21 -16.07
C THR A 276 13.19 -4.07 -17.09
N THR A 277 12.47 -5.01 -17.71
CA THR A 277 13.01 -5.91 -18.72
C THR A 277 12.08 -5.99 -19.93
N GLU A 278 12.67 -6.16 -21.11
CA GLU A 278 11.96 -6.38 -22.36
C GLU A 278 12.61 -7.56 -23.08
N GLY A 279 11.81 -8.35 -23.77
CA GLY A 279 12.29 -9.49 -24.55
C GLY A 279 11.20 -10.09 -25.42
N PHE A 280 11.58 -11.06 -26.24
CA PHE A 280 10.64 -11.72 -27.13
C PHE A 280 11.03 -13.17 -27.41
N ASP A 281 10.07 -13.98 -27.83
CA ASP A 281 10.26 -15.34 -28.32
C ASP A 281 10.13 -15.40 -29.85
N PRO A 282 11.16 -15.84 -30.62
CA PRO A 282 11.13 -15.78 -32.08
C PRO A 282 10.10 -16.68 -32.77
N ASP A 283 9.70 -17.78 -32.15
CA ASP A 283 8.82 -18.80 -32.73
C ASP A 283 7.63 -19.21 -31.85
N GLY A 284 7.43 -18.54 -30.72
CA GLY A 284 6.34 -18.83 -29.78
C GLY A 284 5.96 -17.62 -28.93
N ILE A 285 5.57 -17.89 -27.69
CA ILE A 285 5.21 -16.88 -26.70
C ILE A 285 6.16 -16.95 -25.50
N VAL A 286 6.41 -15.81 -24.86
CA VAL A 286 7.09 -15.83 -23.56
C VAL A 286 6.06 -16.24 -22.50
N SER A 287 6.14 -17.45 -21.98
CA SER A 287 5.20 -17.99 -20.99
C SER A 287 5.47 -17.50 -19.56
N LYS A 288 6.71 -17.12 -19.24
CA LYS A 288 7.11 -16.68 -17.90
C LYS A 288 8.39 -15.85 -17.91
N ILE A 289 8.52 -14.91 -16.98
CA ILE A 289 9.78 -14.26 -16.66
C ILE A 289 10.14 -14.54 -15.20
N THR A 290 11.35 -15.06 -14.96
CA THR A 290 11.89 -15.28 -13.61
C THR A 290 12.94 -14.22 -13.29
N PHE A 291 12.68 -13.38 -12.30
CA PHE A 291 13.64 -12.45 -11.72
C PHE A 291 14.38 -13.09 -10.54
N ASN A 292 15.70 -12.98 -10.51
CA ASN A 292 16.52 -13.33 -9.36
C ASN A 292 17.31 -12.10 -8.95
N PHE A 293 17.12 -11.61 -7.73
CA PHE A 293 17.77 -10.38 -7.26
C PHE A 293 19.13 -10.61 -6.61
N GLY A 294 19.52 -11.86 -6.35
CA GLY A 294 20.83 -12.22 -5.79
C GLY A 294 20.92 -12.21 -4.26
N ASP A 295 19.88 -11.81 -3.54
CA ASP A 295 19.81 -11.75 -2.07
C ASP A 295 18.68 -12.60 -1.46
N GLY A 296 17.98 -13.39 -2.27
CA GLY A 296 16.79 -14.11 -1.86
C GLY A 296 16.23 -15.08 -2.90
N PRO A 297 14.99 -15.58 -2.70
CA PRO A 297 14.32 -16.41 -3.69
C PRO A 297 14.02 -15.63 -4.97
N ALA A 298 14.03 -16.33 -6.10
CA ALA A 298 13.58 -15.79 -7.38
C ALA A 298 12.05 -15.56 -7.39
N GLN A 299 11.59 -14.62 -8.21
CA GLN A 299 10.19 -14.26 -8.40
C GLN A 299 9.78 -14.49 -9.85
N ASP A 300 8.63 -15.12 -10.05
CA ASP A 300 8.08 -15.44 -11.36
C ASP A 300 6.95 -14.45 -11.71
N LEU A 301 6.94 -13.96 -12.95
CA LEU A 301 5.84 -13.22 -13.56
C LEU A 301 5.27 -14.04 -14.72
N THR A 302 3.95 -14.24 -14.74
CA THR A 302 3.27 -15.06 -15.76
C THR A 302 2.16 -14.32 -16.51
N GLU A 303 1.76 -13.12 -16.07
CA GLU A 303 0.53 -12.47 -16.56
C GLU A 303 0.69 -10.93 -16.71
N THR A 304 1.91 -10.41 -16.82
CA THR A 304 2.17 -8.95 -16.92
C THR A 304 2.83 -8.58 -18.24
N GLY A 305 2.33 -7.53 -18.90
CA GLY A 305 2.97 -6.90 -20.06
C GLY A 305 3.22 -7.83 -21.26
N GLY A 306 2.23 -8.67 -21.56
CA GLY A 306 2.21 -9.58 -22.71
C GLY A 306 2.67 -11.01 -22.42
N ILE A 307 3.16 -11.30 -21.21
CA ILE A 307 3.58 -12.67 -20.82
C ILE A 307 2.39 -13.62 -20.90
N GLY A 308 2.58 -14.77 -21.54
CA GLY A 308 1.59 -15.82 -21.71
C GLY A 308 0.72 -15.67 -22.95
N GLU A 309 0.81 -14.53 -23.65
CA GLU A 309 -0.12 -14.17 -24.74
C GLU A 309 0.62 -13.71 -26.00
N GLU A 310 1.72 -12.97 -25.82
CA GLU A 310 2.43 -12.31 -26.91
C GLU A 310 3.86 -12.85 -27.08
N ALA A 311 4.35 -12.79 -28.32
CA ALA A 311 5.73 -13.10 -28.63
C ALA A 311 6.69 -12.07 -28.03
N SER A 312 6.31 -10.80 -27.88
CA SER A 312 7.14 -9.73 -27.31
C SER A 312 6.52 -9.18 -26.03
N VAL A 313 7.32 -9.05 -24.98
CA VAL A 313 6.84 -8.74 -23.63
C VAL A 313 7.72 -7.70 -22.93
N SER A 314 7.11 -6.94 -22.04
CA SER A 314 7.79 -5.95 -21.19
C SER A 314 7.31 -6.11 -19.76
N ALA A 315 8.21 -6.19 -18.79
CA ALA A 315 7.84 -6.38 -17.39
C ALA A 315 8.66 -5.48 -16.46
N GLN A 316 8.01 -5.05 -15.38
CA GLN A 316 8.63 -4.23 -14.34
C GLN A 316 8.38 -4.83 -12.96
N ILE A 317 9.41 -4.87 -12.12
CA ILE A 317 9.31 -5.39 -10.75
C ILE A 317 10.21 -4.60 -9.78
N GLY A 318 9.69 -4.27 -8.60
CA GLY A 318 10.45 -3.63 -7.54
C GLY A 318 11.06 -4.64 -6.57
N HIS A 319 12.28 -4.38 -6.09
CA HIS A 319 12.94 -5.18 -5.06
C HIS A 319 13.70 -4.29 -4.07
N THR A 320 13.80 -4.70 -2.81
CA THR A 320 14.54 -3.95 -1.77
C THR A 320 15.63 -4.80 -1.14
N TYR A 321 16.87 -4.39 -1.36
CA TYR A 321 18.03 -4.98 -0.72
C TYR A 321 18.14 -4.48 0.73
N SER A 322 17.86 -5.39 1.67
CA SER A 322 17.79 -5.07 3.10
C SER A 322 19.15 -5.09 3.80
N THR A 323 20.17 -5.68 3.17
CA THR A 323 21.53 -5.81 3.71
C THR A 323 22.54 -5.26 2.72
N ASP A 324 23.70 -4.86 3.23
CA ASP A 324 24.83 -4.51 2.38
C ASP A 324 25.46 -5.71 1.69
N GLY A 325 25.99 -5.48 0.50
CA GLY A 325 26.53 -6.51 -0.37
C GLY A 325 26.60 -6.05 -1.83
N GLU A 326 27.28 -6.85 -2.64
CA GLU A 326 27.14 -6.79 -4.09
C GLU A 326 26.21 -7.93 -4.52
N PHE A 327 25.16 -7.57 -5.25
CA PHE A 327 24.14 -8.51 -5.71
C PHE A 327 24.08 -8.48 -7.23
N THR A 328 23.94 -9.66 -7.84
CA THR A 328 23.72 -9.77 -9.27
C THR A 328 22.26 -10.09 -9.50
N ALA A 329 21.54 -9.12 -10.05
CA ALA A 329 20.15 -9.28 -10.43
C ALA A 329 20.06 -9.78 -11.88
N THR A 330 19.16 -10.72 -12.17
CA THR A 330 18.95 -11.27 -13.51
C THR A 330 17.46 -11.43 -13.82
N ALA A 331 17.09 -11.28 -15.09
CA ALA A 331 15.80 -11.70 -15.63
C ALA A 331 16.00 -12.85 -16.64
N THR A 332 15.24 -13.93 -16.48
CA THR A 332 15.23 -15.09 -17.37
C THR A 332 13.85 -15.23 -17.99
N PHE A 333 13.77 -15.22 -19.32
CA PHE A 333 12.54 -15.43 -20.08
C PHE A 333 12.41 -16.93 -20.36
N ILE A 334 11.19 -17.45 -20.25
CA ILE A 334 10.85 -18.85 -20.51
C ILE A 334 9.71 -18.89 -21.53
N ASP A 335 9.85 -19.69 -22.59
CA ASP A 335 8.84 -19.84 -23.64
C ASP A 335 7.79 -20.91 -23.31
N ASP A 336 6.81 -21.12 -24.20
CA ASP A 336 5.78 -22.17 -24.08
C ASP A 336 6.30 -23.60 -24.28
N ASN A 337 7.55 -23.77 -24.69
CA ASN A 337 8.25 -25.05 -24.82
C ASN A 337 9.30 -25.27 -23.73
N ASN A 338 9.31 -24.41 -22.72
CA ASN A 338 10.22 -24.40 -21.57
C ASN A 338 11.70 -24.17 -21.89
N ALA A 339 12.06 -23.62 -23.07
CA ALA A 339 13.40 -23.10 -23.26
C ALA A 339 13.56 -21.73 -22.59
N THR A 340 14.80 -21.35 -22.32
CA THR A 340 15.12 -20.19 -21.48
C THR A 340 16.11 -19.27 -22.16
N SER A 341 15.96 -17.96 -21.98
CA SER A 341 16.92 -16.96 -22.47
C SER A 341 18.32 -17.12 -21.86
N ASP A 342 19.34 -16.58 -22.53
CA ASP A 342 20.70 -16.54 -21.99
C ASP A 342 20.75 -15.67 -20.72
N PRO A 343 21.15 -16.22 -19.55
CA PRO A 343 21.16 -15.47 -18.30
C PRO A 343 22.20 -14.33 -18.25
N ASN A 344 23.15 -14.27 -19.19
CA ASN A 344 24.17 -13.22 -19.23
C ASN A 344 23.69 -11.92 -19.89
N PHE A 345 22.62 -11.97 -20.70
CA PHE A 345 22.15 -10.79 -21.43
C PHE A 345 21.34 -9.84 -20.56
N CYS A 346 20.58 -10.38 -19.62
CA CYS A 346 19.73 -9.60 -18.72
C CYS A 346 20.19 -9.80 -17.29
N SER A 347 21.33 -9.19 -17.02
CA SER A 347 21.99 -9.18 -15.72
C SER A 347 22.48 -7.77 -15.40
N GLU A 348 22.26 -7.32 -14.17
CA GLU A 348 22.83 -6.08 -13.64
C GLU A 348 23.46 -6.32 -12.26
N THR A 349 24.50 -5.54 -11.95
CA THR A 349 25.16 -5.61 -10.64
C THR A 349 24.73 -4.43 -9.78
N ILE A 350 24.24 -4.74 -8.57
CA ILE A 350 23.79 -3.77 -7.58
C ILE A 350 24.76 -3.74 -6.41
N SER A 351 25.35 -2.59 -6.12
CA SER A 351 26.27 -2.40 -5.00
C SER A 351 25.56 -1.67 -3.85
N VAL A 352 25.20 -2.43 -2.81
CA VAL A 352 24.54 -1.92 -1.62
C VAL A 352 25.58 -1.73 -0.54
N GLY A 353 25.89 -0.48 -0.23
CA GLY A 353 26.73 -0.12 0.90
C GLY A 353 26.03 -0.43 2.23
N GLY A 354 26.82 -0.77 3.23
CA GLY A 354 26.40 -0.74 4.62
C GLY A 354 25.83 0.64 4.89
N GLY A 355 24.51 0.72 5.13
CA GLY A 355 23.94 1.84 5.86
C GLY A 355 24.74 1.90 7.13
N GLY A 356 25.71 2.82 7.14
CA GLY A 356 26.82 2.78 8.09
C GLY A 356 26.20 2.54 9.45
N ALA A 357 26.67 1.51 10.15
CA ALA A 357 26.37 1.33 11.56
C ALA A 357 26.32 2.72 12.14
N ILE A 358 25.15 3.13 12.67
CA ILE A 358 25.01 4.38 13.41
C ILE A 358 26.30 4.41 14.20
N ALA A 359 27.19 5.35 13.86
CA ALA A 359 28.48 5.41 14.53
C ALA A 359 28.07 5.42 15.99
N THR A 360 28.40 4.36 16.74
CA THR A 360 28.24 4.37 18.18
C THR A 360 28.87 5.67 18.55
N ALA A 361 28.05 6.66 18.96
CA ALA A 361 28.51 8.03 19.01
C ALA A 361 29.80 7.97 19.81
N THR A 362 30.95 8.17 19.14
CA THR A 362 32.11 8.64 19.88
C THR A 362 31.54 9.89 20.50
N PRO A 363 31.48 10.01 21.84
CA PRO A 363 30.86 11.14 22.47
C PRO A 363 31.46 12.35 21.79
N GLU A 364 30.64 13.07 21.02
CA GLU A 364 31.03 14.34 20.48
C GLU A 364 31.54 15.10 21.70
N PRO A 365 32.77 15.63 21.69
CA PRO A 365 33.26 16.39 22.83
C PRO A 365 32.18 17.41 23.10
N THR A 366 31.51 17.25 24.25
CA THR A 366 30.38 18.07 24.66
C THR A 366 30.78 19.49 24.37
N LEU A 367 30.15 20.11 23.36
CA LEU A 367 30.25 21.55 23.22
C LEU A 367 29.88 22.10 24.59
N PRO A 368 30.76 22.91 25.23
CA PRO A 368 30.41 23.52 26.49
C PRO A 368 29.09 24.25 26.28
N ALA A 369 28.16 24.07 27.21
CA ALA A 369 26.83 24.64 27.12
C ALA A 369 26.91 26.11 26.70
N THR A 370 26.46 26.44 25.50
CA THR A 370 26.09 27.81 25.14
C THR A 370 24.64 28.03 25.54
N GLY A 371 24.38 27.82 26.82
CA GLY A 371 23.25 28.41 27.54
C GLY A 371 23.84 29.25 28.67
N PRO A 372 23.16 30.30 29.14
CA PRO A 372 23.67 31.09 30.24
C PRO A 372 23.88 30.17 31.44
N ASP A 373 25.16 29.96 31.79
CA ASP A 373 25.55 29.24 32.98
C ASP A 373 24.82 29.86 34.17
N LYS A 374 24.16 28.97 34.92
CA LYS A 374 23.33 29.21 36.09
C LYS A 374 21.92 29.69 35.75
N THR A 375 20.96 28.77 35.84
CA THR A 375 19.85 28.78 36.83
C THR A 375 18.73 27.83 36.36
N VAL A 376 18.93 26.51 36.45
CA VAL A 376 17.81 25.54 36.42
C VAL A 376 17.79 24.78 37.75
N VAL A 377 17.62 25.57 38.80
CA VAL A 377 17.17 25.11 40.11
C VAL A 377 16.05 26.08 40.51
N GLY A 378 14.96 26.06 39.73
CA GLY A 378 13.95 27.13 39.75
C GLY A 378 12.58 26.72 40.27
N VAL A 379 12.19 25.45 40.25
CA VAL A 379 10.79 25.09 40.59
C VAL A 379 10.71 24.17 41.82
N GLY A 380 11.61 23.20 41.96
CA GLY A 380 11.68 22.37 43.18
C GLY A 380 12.20 23.11 44.41
N LEU A 381 13.17 24.02 44.24
CA LEU A 381 13.82 24.72 45.35
C LEU A 381 13.06 25.99 45.78
N LEU A 382 12.26 26.61 44.90
CA LEU A 382 11.34 27.70 45.27
C LEU A 382 10.14 27.18 46.08
N GLY A 383 9.64 25.98 45.79
CA GLY A 383 8.62 25.31 46.62
C GLY A 383 9.14 24.91 48.01
N ALA A 384 10.39 24.42 48.09
CA ALA A 384 11.04 24.09 49.35
C ALA A 384 11.40 25.34 50.19
N ILE A 385 11.85 26.43 49.55
CA ILE A 385 12.16 27.69 50.24
C ILE A 385 10.89 28.38 50.73
N LEU A 386 9.78 28.36 49.99
CA LEU A 386 8.50 28.92 50.43
C LEU A 386 7.86 28.12 51.58
N THR A 387 8.04 26.81 51.63
CA THR A 387 7.60 25.98 52.76
C THR A 387 8.47 26.19 54.00
N VAL A 388 9.80 26.33 53.85
CA VAL A 388 10.71 26.61 54.98
C VAL A 388 10.54 28.04 55.51
N LEU A 389 10.42 29.07 54.65
CA LEU A 389 10.12 30.44 55.08
C LEU A 389 8.72 30.57 55.68
N GLY A 390 7.73 29.86 55.13
CA GLY A 390 6.38 29.77 55.71
C GLY A 390 6.40 29.15 57.12
N PHE A 391 7.19 28.10 57.33
CA PHE A 391 7.33 27.42 58.63
C PHE A 391 8.04 28.30 59.67
N VAL A 392 9.12 29.01 59.29
CA VAL A 392 9.86 29.91 60.20
C VAL A 392 9.04 31.15 60.58
N ILE A 393 8.26 31.72 59.65
CA ILE A 393 7.40 32.88 59.94
C ILE A 393 6.16 32.47 60.74
N PHE A 394 5.66 31.24 60.60
CA PHE A 394 4.56 30.71 61.42
C PHE A 394 4.95 30.51 62.90
N PHE A 395 6.21 30.18 63.19
CA PHE A 395 6.71 30.04 64.58
C PHE A 395 7.25 31.34 65.21
N ALA A 396 7.46 32.40 64.42
CA ALA A 396 8.00 33.68 64.89
C ALA A 396 6.95 34.80 65.06
N LEU A 397 5.65 34.47 65.04
CA LEU A 397 4.53 35.44 65.00
C LEU A 397 3.54 35.37 66.14
#